data_AF-A0AAW0I196-F1
#
_entry.id   AF-A0AAW0I196-F1
#
_cell.length_a   1.000
_cell.length_b   1.000
_cell.length_c   1.000
_cell.angle_alpha   90.00
_cell.angle_beta   90.00
_cell.angle_gamma   90.00
#
_symmetry.space_group_name_H-M   'P 1'
#
loop_
_entity.id
_entity.type
_entity.pdbx_description
1 polymer ?
#
loop_
_entity_poly.entity_id
_entity_poly.type
_entity_poly.pdbx_seq_one_letter_code
_entity_poly.pdbx_strand_id
1 'polypeptide(L)'
;MSGALDVLQMKEEDVLKFLAAGTHLGGTNLDFQMEQYIYKRKSDGIYIINLKRTWEKLLLAARAIVAIENPADVSVISSRDTGQRAVLKFAAATGTTPIAGRFTPGTFTNQIQAAFREPRLLVVTDPRADYQPLTEASYVNLPTIALDPEEIEKEEQAAAEKAVTKEEFQGEWTAPAPEFTAAQPEVADWSEGVQVPSMPIQQFPTEDRSAQPATEDWSAAPTAQATEWVGATTEWS
;
A
#
# COMPACT_ATOMS: atom_id res chain seq x y z
N MET A 1 -2.94 0.98 33.53
CA MET A 1 -4.24 1.25 34.15
C MET A 1 -4.88 2.40 33.39
N SER A 2 -5.78 2.10 32.44
CA SER A 2 -6.77 3.10 32.02
C SER A 2 -7.35 3.68 33.31
N GLY A 3 -7.33 5.00 33.47
CA GLY A 3 -7.32 5.66 34.78
C GLY A 3 -8.62 5.58 35.60
N ALA A 4 -9.28 4.42 35.68
CA ALA A 4 -10.59 4.20 36.31
C ALA A 4 -11.69 5.16 35.82
N LEU A 5 -11.51 5.73 34.62
CA LEU A 5 -12.47 6.63 34.00
C LEU A 5 -13.41 5.81 33.11
N ASP A 6 -14.69 5.75 33.50
CA ASP A 6 -15.73 5.01 32.77
C ASP A 6 -15.88 5.48 31.31
N VAL A 7 -15.60 6.76 31.05
CA VAL A 7 -15.67 7.35 29.70
C VAL A 7 -14.64 6.77 28.73
N LEU A 8 -13.49 6.32 29.23
CA LEU A 8 -12.39 5.75 28.42
C LEU A 8 -12.40 4.21 28.43
N GLN A 9 -13.47 3.60 28.95
CA GLN A 9 -13.62 2.16 28.87
C GLN A 9 -13.80 1.71 27.43
N MET A 10 -13.38 0.47 27.19
CA MET A 10 -13.49 -0.16 25.88
C MET A 10 -14.96 -0.36 25.53
N LYS A 11 -15.39 0.17 24.38
CA LYS A 11 -16.76 0.03 23.89
C LYS A 11 -16.92 -1.25 23.08
N GLU A 12 -18.14 -1.78 23.04
CA GLU A 12 -18.47 -3.01 22.30
C GLU A 12 -18.16 -2.89 20.80
N GLU A 13 -18.44 -1.75 20.19
CA GLU A 13 -18.14 -1.46 18.79
C GLU A 13 -16.63 -1.60 18.46
N ASP A 14 -15.77 -1.19 19.39
CA ASP A 14 -14.32 -1.26 19.19
C ASP A 14 -13.80 -2.68 19.38
N VAL A 15 -14.36 -3.44 20.34
CA VAL A 15 -14.08 -4.87 20.50
C VAL A 15 -14.40 -5.64 19.21
N LEU A 16 -15.54 -5.36 18.59
CA LEU A 16 -15.93 -6.01 17.34
C LEU A 16 -14.93 -5.74 16.21
N LYS A 17 -14.42 -4.51 16.11
CA LYS A 17 -13.37 -4.16 15.11
C LYS A 17 -12.08 -4.94 15.37
N PHE A 18 -11.66 -5.07 16.64
CA PHE A 18 -10.47 -5.85 16.99
C PHE A 18 -10.61 -7.33 16.66
N LEU A 19 -11.80 -7.90 16.92
CA LEU A 19 -12.09 -9.30 16.61
C LEU A 19 -12.16 -9.52 15.09
N ALA A 20 -12.81 -8.62 14.35
CA ALA A 20 -12.92 -8.69 12.89
C ALA A 20 -11.55 -8.57 12.20
N ALA A 21 -10.66 -7.74 12.73
CA ALA A 21 -9.30 -7.58 12.22
C ALA A 21 -8.32 -8.67 12.70
N GLY A 22 -8.76 -9.64 13.50
CA GLY A 22 -7.91 -10.75 13.96
C GLY A 22 -6.83 -10.36 14.98
N THR A 23 -6.83 -9.13 15.51
CA THR A 23 -5.78 -8.60 16.41
C THR A 23 -5.60 -9.33 17.74
N HIS A 24 -6.58 -10.16 18.13
CA HIS A 24 -6.53 -10.99 19.32
C HIS A 24 -5.72 -12.27 19.12
N LEU A 25 -5.41 -12.62 17.87
CA LEU A 25 -4.55 -13.73 17.51
C LEU A 25 -3.11 -13.21 17.42
N GLY A 26 -2.25 -13.77 18.27
CA GLY A 26 -0.82 -13.51 18.24
C GLY A 26 -0.07 -14.58 17.44
N GLY A 27 1.21 -14.72 17.77
CA GLY A 27 2.11 -15.64 17.10
C GLY A 27 2.06 -17.06 17.67
N THR A 28 2.87 -17.95 17.10
CA THR A 28 3.09 -19.30 17.64
C THR A 28 4.18 -19.34 18.71
N ASN A 29 5.04 -18.32 18.71
CA ASN A 29 6.15 -18.16 19.64
C ASN A 29 5.84 -17.01 20.60
N LEU A 30 6.26 -17.17 21.85
CA LEU A 30 6.05 -16.20 22.92
C LEU A 30 7.40 -15.76 23.47
N ASP A 31 7.61 -14.45 23.58
CA ASP A 31 8.70 -13.89 24.38
C ASP A 31 8.34 -13.83 25.88
N PHE A 32 9.34 -13.99 26.75
CA PHE A 32 9.11 -14.06 28.19
C PHE A 32 8.50 -12.77 28.77
N GLN A 33 8.82 -11.61 28.18
CA GLN A 33 8.28 -10.32 28.64
C GLN A 33 6.83 -10.09 28.19
N MET A 34 6.42 -10.79 27.13
CA MET A 34 5.10 -10.69 26.52
C MET A 34 4.07 -11.63 27.18
N GLU A 35 4.50 -12.56 28.03
CA GLU A 35 3.63 -13.48 28.76
C GLU A 35 2.53 -12.75 29.55
N GLN A 36 2.84 -11.56 30.07
CA GLN A 36 1.85 -10.73 30.76
C GLN A 36 0.70 -10.25 29.85
N TYR A 37 0.87 -10.17 28.54
CA TYR A 37 -0.18 -9.69 27.63
C TYR A 37 -1.08 -10.81 27.11
N ILE A 38 -0.67 -12.06 27.32
CA ILE A 38 -1.40 -13.24 26.87
C ILE A 38 -2.53 -13.60 27.82
N TYR A 39 -3.61 -14.10 27.23
CA TYR A 39 -4.72 -14.70 27.94
C TYR A 39 -4.60 -16.23 28.02
N LYS A 40 -4.50 -16.90 26.87
CA LYS A 40 -4.46 -18.37 26.78
C LYS A 40 -3.86 -18.80 25.44
N ARG A 41 -3.33 -20.03 25.38
CA ARG A 41 -2.93 -20.70 24.14
C ARG A 41 -4.07 -21.55 23.57
N LYS A 42 -4.28 -21.48 22.25
CA LYS A 42 -5.22 -22.34 21.52
C LYS A 42 -4.60 -23.72 21.25
N SER A 43 -5.42 -24.73 20.93
CA SER A 43 -4.96 -26.06 20.49
C SER A 43 -4.00 -25.98 19.30
N ASP A 44 -4.20 -24.98 18.44
CA ASP A 44 -3.48 -24.80 17.17
C ASP A 44 -2.08 -24.19 17.39
N GLY A 45 -1.70 -23.93 18.64
CA GLY A 45 -0.40 -23.39 19.02
C GLY A 45 -0.32 -21.86 19.05
N ILE A 46 -1.32 -21.17 18.52
CA ILE A 46 -1.45 -19.70 18.52
C ILE A 46 -1.77 -19.17 19.92
N TYR A 47 -1.11 -18.10 20.33
CA TYR A 47 -1.40 -17.39 21.57
C TYR A 47 -2.53 -16.36 21.37
N ILE A 48 -3.48 -16.32 22.32
CA ILE A 48 -4.57 -15.34 22.34
C ILE A 48 -4.16 -14.19 23.24
N ILE A 49 -4.15 -12.98 22.69
CA ILE A 49 -3.79 -11.75 23.38
C ILE A 49 -5.01 -11.17 24.11
N ASN A 50 -4.83 -10.67 25.33
CA ASN A 50 -5.90 -10.07 26.10
C ASN A 50 -6.22 -8.64 25.62
N LEU A 51 -7.38 -8.46 24.96
CA LEU A 51 -7.83 -7.17 24.45
C LEU A 51 -7.99 -6.08 25.51
N LYS A 52 -8.28 -6.44 26.77
CA LYS A 52 -8.36 -5.45 27.85
C LYS A 52 -6.98 -4.85 28.13
N ARG A 53 -5.93 -5.69 28.15
CA ARG A 53 -4.56 -5.23 28.39
C ARG A 53 -4.03 -4.42 27.20
N THR A 54 -4.35 -4.80 25.97
CA THR A 54 -3.96 -4.03 24.78
C THR A 54 -4.60 -2.65 24.79
N TRP A 55 -5.91 -2.54 25.10
CA TRP A 55 -6.59 -1.25 25.21
C TRP A 55 -5.96 -0.33 26.26
N GLU A 56 -5.62 -0.86 27.42
CA GLU A 56 -4.97 -0.08 28.47
C GLU A 56 -3.59 0.45 28.06
N LYS A 57 -2.82 -0.33 27.31
CA LYS A 57 -1.49 0.06 26.80
C LYS A 57 -1.60 1.04 25.64
N LEU A 58 -2.60 0.86 24.77
CA LEU A 58 -2.91 1.80 23.69
C LEU A 58 -3.24 3.19 24.25
N LEU A 59 -4.08 3.26 25.30
CA LEU A 59 -4.39 4.52 25.97
C LEU A 59 -3.17 5.13 26.67
N LEU A 60 -2.29 4.30 27.23
CA LEU A 60 -1.04 4.78 27.84
C LEU A 60 -0.13 5.43 26.79
N ALA A 61 0.01 4.81 25.62
CA ALA A 61 0.77 5.36 24.50
C ALA A 61 0.14 6.68 24.00
N ALA A 62 -1.18 6.72 23.83
CA ALA A 62 -1.88 7.94 23.43
C ALA A 62 -1.66 9.10 24.42
N ARG A 63 -1.67 8.81 25.73
CA ARG A 63 -1.37 9.81 26.76
C ARG A 63 0.07 10.33 26.67
N ALA A 64 1.03 9.46 26.38
CA ALA A 64 2.42 9.87 26.19
C ALA A 64 2.60 10.78 24.96
N ILE A 65 1.87 10.49 23.87
CA ILE A 65 1.88 11.34 22.65
C ILE A 65 1.26 12.71 22.95
N VAL A 66 0.11 12.75 23.64
CA VAL A 66 -0.59 14.01 23.97
C VAL A 66 0.18 14.85 24.99
N ALA A 67 1.03 14.26 25.82
CA ALA A 67 1.86 14.99 26.77
C ALA A 67 2.95 15.86 26.10
N ILE A 68 3.18 15.68 24.80
CA ILE A 68 4.17 16.44 24.05
C ILE A 68 3.49 17.65 23.42
N GLU A 69 3.99 18.84 23.76
CA GLU A 69 3.40 20.11 23.34
C GLU A 69 3.42 20.30 21.82
N ASN A 70 4.54 19.93 21.18
CA ASN A 70 4.69 20.00 19.73
C ASN A 70 4.54 18.60 19.10
N PRO A 71 3.44 18.33 18.37
CA PRO A 71 3.23 17.02 17.76
C PRO A 71 4.27 16.68 16.69
N ALA A 72 4.88 17.68 16.04
CA ALA A 72 5.90 17.46 15.01
C ALA A 72 7.17 16.81 15.58
N ASP A 73 7.43 16.96 16.88
CA ASP A 73 8.58 16.36 17.57
C ASP A 73 8.36 14.86 17.87
N VAL A 74 7.18 14.30 17.53
CA VAL A 74 6.96 12.86 17.58
C VAL A 74 7.29 12.28 16.22
N SER A 75 8.23 11.33 16.19
CA SER A 75 8.55 10.57 14.98
C SER A 75 7.82 9.23 14.98
N VAL A 76 7.17 8.92 13.87
CA VAL A 76 6.51 7.62 13.66
C VAL A 76 7.22 6.90 12.53
N ILE A 77 7.68 5.68 12.80
CA ILE A 77 8.53 4.92 11.88
C ILE A 77 7.91 3.57 11.55
N SER A 78 7.97 3.23 10.27
CA SER A 78 7.73 1.88 9.76
C SER A 78 8.63 1.62 8.56
N SER A 79 9.55 0.67 8.67
CA SER A 79 10.28 0.14 7.53
C SER A 79 9.43 -0.82 6.69
N ARG A 80 8.58 -1.62 7.35
CA ARG A 80 7.69 -2.57 6.70
C ARG A 80 6.69 -1.86 5.79
N ASP A 81 6.52 -2.42 4.60
CA ASP A 81 5.58 -2.03 3.57
C ASP A 81 4.12 -1.97 4.07
N THR A 82 3.72 -2.94 4.91
CA THR A 82 2.39 -2.99 5.54
C THR A 82 2.06 -1.72 6.35
N GLY A 83 3.05 -1.16 7.05
CA GLY A 83 2.88 -0.01 7.94
C GLY A 83 3.14 1.35 7.28
N GLN A 84 3.85 1.42 6.14
CA GLN A 84 4.26 2.68 5.50
C GLN A 84 3.08 3.63 5.25
N ARG A 85 2.00 3.14 4.65
CA ARG A 85 0.81 3.96 4.35
C ARG A 85 0.06 4.36 5.62
N ALA A 86 0.03 3.50 6.64
CA ALA A 86 -0.61 3.79 7.92
C ALA A 86 0.11 4.93 8.64
N VAL A 87 1.45 4.91 8.65
CA VAL A 87 2.28 5.96 9.25
C VAL A 87 2.05 7.31 8.57
N LEU A 88 2.00 7.35 7.23
CA LEU A 88 1.72 8.59 6.49
C LEU A 88 0.34 9.17 6.82
N LYS A 89 -0.70 8.32 6.90
CA LYS A 89 -2.05 8.75 7.25
C LYS A 89 -2.15 9.20 8.72
N PHE A 90 -1.47 8.48 9.62
CA PHE A 90 -1.42 8.83 11.03
C PHE A 90 -0.78 10.21 11.21
N ALA A 91 0.39 10.41 10.62
CA ALA A 91 1.09 11.70 10.64
C ALA A 91 0.28 12.84 10.05
N ALA A 92 -0.45 12.61 8.96
CA ALA A 92 -1.34 13.63 8.39
C ALA A 92 -2.50 13.99 9.33
N ALA A 93 -3.00 13.05 10.14
CA ALA A 93 -4.10 13.28 11.07
C ALA A 93 -3.65 13.96 12.38
N THR A 94 -2.46 13.62 12.87
CA THR A 94 -1.94 14.10 14.16
C THR A 94 -0.93 15.24 14.05
N GLY A 95 -0.36 15.48 12.87
CA GLY A 95 0.71 16.44 12.64
C GLY A 95 2.10 15.94 13.08
N THR A 96 2.27 14.64 13.31
CA THR A 96 3.57 14.03 13.67
C THR A 96 4.48 13.89 12.45
N THR A 97 5.78 13.68 12.67
CA THR A 97 6.74 13.49 11.57
C THR A 97 6.78 12.01 11.14
N PRO A 98 6.37 11.66 9.91
CA PRO A 98 6.42 10.29 9.43
C PRO A 98 7.78 9.96 8.82
N ILE A 99 8.31 8.78 9.12
CA ILE A 99 9.45 8.17 8.42
C ILE A 99 8.96 6.82 7.89
N ALA A 100 8.55 6.82 6.63
CA ALA A 100 8.07 5.63 5.94
C ALA A 100 9.19 5.02 5.08
N GLY A 101 9.35 3.70 5.16
CA GLY A 101 10.30 2.95 4.35
C GLY A 101 11.67 2.85 4.99
N ARG A 102 12.71 2.72 4.17
CA ARG A 102 14.06 2.46 4.65
C ARG A 102 14.55 3.60 5.55
N PHE A 103 14.76 3.30 6.82
CA PHE A 103 15.38 4.22 7.75
C PHE A 103 16.84 4.48 7.35
N THR A 104 17.26 5.74 7.32
CA THR A 104 18.64 6.10 7.01
C THR A 104 19.45 6.06 8.31
N PRO A 105 20.47 5.19 8.44
CA PRO A 105 21.31 5.18 9.62
C PRO A 105 21.96 6.53 9.85
N GLY A 106 21.95 7.01 11.10
CA GLY A 106 22.45 8.33 11.48
C GLY A 106 21.40 9.43 11.47
N THR A 107 20.12 9.12 11.17
CA THR A 107 19.05 10.12 11.15
C THR A 107 18.89 10.85 12.50
N PHE A 108 19.13 10.16 13.62
CA PHE A 108 19.03 10.77 14.95
C PHE A 108 20.37 11.21 15.53
N THR A 109 21.50 10.72 15.02
CA THR A 109 22.82 10.97 15.62
C THR A 109 23.71 11.89 14.79
N ASN A 110 23.52 11.94 13.47
CA ASN A 110 24.37 12.70 12.57
C ASN A 110 23.76 14.06 12.21
N GLN A 111 24.15 15.10 12.95
CA GLN A 111 23.70 16.48 12.76
C GLN A 111 24.07 17.13 11.41
N ILE A 112 25.03 16.57 10.66
CA ILE A 112 25.46 17.12 9.36
C ILE A 112 24.48 16.69 8.23
N GLN A 113 23.72 15.62 8.45
CA GLN A 113 22.83 15.06 7.44
C GLN A 113 21.62 15.98 7.18
N ALA A 114 21.24 16.15 5.91
CA ALA A 114 20.07 16.96 5.54
C ALA A 114 18.73 16.41 6.09
N ALA A 115 18.66 15.10 6.29
CA ALA A 115 17.49 14.42 6.84
C ALA A 115 17.57 14.23 8.37
N PHE A 116 18.45 14.97 9.06
CA PHE A 116 18.59 14.91 10.51
C PHE A 116 17.28 15.31 11.22
N ARG A 117 16.91 14.52 12.23
CA ARG A 117 15.71 14.76 13.05
C ARG A 117 16.05 14.50 14.50
N GLU A 118 15.54 15.36 15.38
CA GLU A 118 15.63 15.18 16.84
C GLU A 118 14.23 15.10 17.44
N PRO A 119 13.57 13.94 17.32
CA PRO A 119 12.29 13.76 17.98
C PRO A 119 12.44 13.76 19.51
N ARG A 120 11.32 13.97 20.21
CA ARG A 120 11.20 13.78 21.67
C ARG A 120 10.52 12.47 22.04
N LEU A 121 9.83 11.84 21.10
CA LEU A 121 9.20 10.53 21.26
C LEU A 121 9.24 9.79 19.93
N LEU A 122 9.51 8.49 20.01
CA LEU A 122 9.49 7.59 18.88
C LEU A 122 8.32 6.61 18.98
N VAL A 123 7.60 6.43 17.89
CA VAL A 123 6.64 5.34 17.73
C VAL A 123 7.12 4.43 16.61
N VAL A 124 7.26 3.15 16.91
CA VAL A 124 7.78 2.12 16.01
C VAL A 124 6.69 1.07 15.76
N THR A 125 6.54 0.63 14.51
CA THR A 125 5.54 -0.37 14.14
C THR A 125 5.95 -1.81 14.38
N ASP A 126 7.25 -2.13 14.29
CA ASP A 126 7.75 -3.47 14.53
C ASP A 126 9.22 -3.38 14.98
N PRO A 127 9.56 -3.75 16.24
CA PRO A 127 10.91 -3.62 16.73
C PRO A 127 11.92 -4.56 16.06
N ARG A 128 11.46 -5.64 15.42
CA ARG A 128 12.35 -6.59 14.73
C ARG A 128 12.81 -6.04 13.39
N ALA A 129 11.90 -5.45 12.63
CA ALA A 129 12.23 -4.82 11.36
C ALA A 129 12.90 -3.45 11.57
N ASP A 130 12.44 -2.68 12.56
CA ASP A 130 12.89 -1.33 12.87
C ASP A 130 13.95 -1.29 13.99
N TYR A 131 14.85 -2.28 14.05
CA TYR A 131 15.90 -2.32 15.06
C TYR A 131 16.88 -1.13 14.96
N GLN A 132 17.09 -0.61 13.75
CA GLN A 132 18.01 0.51 13.51
C GLN A 132 17.60 1.79 14.28
N PRO A 133 16.39 2.34 14.14
CA PRO A 133 15.97 3.50 14.91
C PRO A 133 15.90 3.23 16.42
N LEU A 134 15.66 1.99 16.86
CA LEU A 134 15.71 1.61 18.28
C LEU A 134 17.13 1.73 18.86
N THR A 135 18.15 1.30 18.10
CA THR A 135 19.54 1.50 18.51
C THR A 135 19.91 2.98 18.57
N GLU A 136 19.45 3.78 17.60
CA GLU A 136 19.74 5.22 17.61
C GLU A 136 19.00 5.98 18.70
N ALA A 137 17.78 5.56 19.04
CA ALA A 137 17.05 6.09 20.18
C ALA A 137 17.83 5.94 21.50
N SER A 138 18.57 4.84 21.65
CA SER A 138 19.41 4.61 22.84
C SER A 138 20.61 5.56 22.94
N TYR A 139 21.15 6.06 21.82
CA TYR A 139 22.26 7.02 21.84
C TYR A 139 21.80 8.44 22.24
N VAL A 140 20.54 8.77 21.99
CA VAL A 140 19.99 10.13 22.17
C VAL A 140 18.99 10.21 23.35
N ASN A 141 18.85 9.15 24.15
CA ASN A 141 17.90 9.06 25.27
C ASN A 141 16.43 9.32 24.86
N LEU A 142 16.05 8.80 23.70
CA LEU A 142 14.71 9.00 23.15
C LEU A 142 13.75 7.94 23.72
N PRO A 143 12.63 8.32 24.36
CA PRO A 143 11.61 7.35 24.75
C PRO A 143 10.96 6.74 23.51
N THR A 144 10.81 5.42 23.51
CA THR A 144 10.28 4.66 22.39
C THR A 144 9.02 3.90 22.80
N ILE A 145 8.02 3.90 21.91
CA ILE A 145 6.81 3.10 21.99
C ILE A 145 6.83 2.17 20.78
N ALA A 146 6.87 0.86 21.01
CA ALA A 146 6.81 -0.13 19.95
C ALA A 146 5.44 -0.81 19.93
N LEU A 147 4.95 -1.09 18.73
CA LEU A 147 3.93 -2.08 18.51
C LEU A 147 4.65 -3.40 18.21
N ASP A 148 4.41 -4.40 19.04
CA ASP A 148 5.04 -5.70 18.88
C ASP A 148 3.98 -6.67 18.33
N PRO A 149 3.84 -6.80 17.00
CA PRO A 149 3.00 -7.85 16.46
C PRO A 149 3.71 -9.18 16.75
N GLU A 150 3.10 -10.03 17.58
CA GLU A 150 3.48 -11.45 17.56
C GLU A 150 3.05 -12.00 16.18
N GLU A 151 3.97 -11.93 15.21
CA GLU A 151 3.94 -12.49 13.85
C GLU A 151 2.55 -12.87 13.30
N ILE A 152 1.78 -11.88 12.80
CA ILE A 152 0.58 -12.11 11.98
C ILE A 152 0.95 -12.51 10.53
N GLU A 153 2.25 -12.58 10.19
CA GLU A 153 2.74 -12.64 8.81
C GLU A 153 2.37 -13.91 8.04
N LYS A 154 2.02 -15.01 8.70
CA LYS A 154 1.76 -16.28 8.00
C LYS A 154 0.38 -16.40 7.34
N GLU A 155 -0.61 -15.61 7.74
CA GLU A 155 -1.95 -15.70 7.13
C GLU A 155 -2.20 -14.63 6.07
N GLU A 156 -1.66 -13.42 6.24
CA GLU A 156 -1.87 -12.34 5.28
C GLU A 156 -1.03 -12.52 4.00
N GLN A 157 0.21 -13.00 4.11
CA GLN A 157 1.02 -13.35 2.94
C GLN A 157 0.46 -14.57 2.20
N ALA A 158 -0.06 -15.56 2.92
CA ALA A 158 -0.71 -16.71 2.30
C ALA A 158 -2.04 -16.31 1.60
N ALA A 159 -2.76 -15.32 2.10
CA ALA A 159 -3.95 -14.78 1.45
C ALA A 159 -3.59 -13.90 0.24
N ALA A 160 -2.52 -13.10 0.33
CA ALA A 160 -2.01 -12.29 -0.77
C ALA A 160 -1.43 -13.15 -1.89
N GLU A 161 -0.63 -14.16 -1.58
CA GLU A 161 -0.10 -15.14 -2.55
C GLU A 161 -1.23 -15.97 -3.19
N LYS A 162 -2.25 -16.36 -2.40
CA LYS A 162 -3.46 -17.00 -2.95
C LYS A 162 -4.30 -16.08 -3.83
N ALA A 163 -4.25 -14.76 -3.63
CA ALA A 163 -4.92 -13.79 -4.49
C ALA A 163 -4.14 -13.57 -5.79
N VAL A 164 -2.82 -13.42 -5.71
CA VAL A 164 -1.92 -13.27 -6.88
C VAL A 164 -1.97 -14.51 -7.78
N THR A 165 -1.90 -15.71 -7.21
CA THR A 165 -2.02 -16.97 -7.97
C THR A 165 -3.41 -17.15 -8.61
N LYS A 166 -4.47 -16.55 -8.05
CA LYS A 166 -5.82 -16.58 -8.61
C LYS A 166 -5.99 -15.60 -9.78
N GLU A 167 -5.30 -14.46 -9.74
CA GLU A 167 -5.23 -13.51 -10.86
C GLU A 167 -4.37 -14.05 -12.01
N GLU A 168 -3.22 -14.69 -11.72
CA GLU A 168 -2.39 -15.35 -12.74
C GLU A 168 -3.15 -16.52 -13.41
N PHE A 169 -3.88 -17.34 -12.63
CA PHE A 169 -4.69 -18.42 -13.18
C PHE A 169 -5.90 -17.94 -14.03
N GLN A 170 -6.39 -16.72 -13.81
CA GLN A 170 -7.44 -16.10 -14.63
C GLN A 170 -6.92 -15.50 -15.94
N GLY A 171 -5.63 -15.20 -16.05
CA GLY A 171 -5.01 -14.67 -17.27
C GLY A 171 -4.67 -15.71 -18.34
N GLU A 172 -4.61 -17.00 -17.97
CA GLU A 172 -4.08 -18.06 -18.85
C GLU A 172 -5.16 -18.85 -19.63
N TRP A 173 -6.46 -18.58 -19.39
CA TRP A 173 -7.56 -19.22 -20.10
C TRP A 173 -8.42 -18.23 -20.90
N THR A 174 -7.87 -17.73 -21.99
CA THR A 174 -8.67 -17.33 -23.16
C THR A 174 -8.23 -18.16 -24.36
N ALA A 175 -8.85 -19.34 -24.52
CA ALA A 175 -8.80 -20.13 -25.74
C ALA A 175 -10.18 -20.05 -26.44
N PRO A 176 -10.24 -19.97 -27.78
CA PRO A 176 -11.49 -19.78 -28.52
C PRO A 176 -12.38 -21.03 -28.52
N ALA A 177 -13.70 -20.82 -28.44
CA ALA A 177 -14.73 -21.86 -28.33
C ALA A 177 -14.91 -22.69 -29.63
N PRO A 178 -15.25 -23.99 -29.54
CA PRO A 178 -15.59 -24.81 -30.72
C PRO A 178 -17.06 -24.63 -31.14
N GLU A 179 -17.30 -24.49 -32.43
CA GLU A 179 -18.63 -24.37 -33.05
C GLU A 179 -19.40 -25.71 -33.01
N PHE A 180 -20.67 -25.67 -32.60
CA PHE A 180 -21.58 -26.81 -32.59
C PHE A 180 -22.81 -26.48 -33.47
N THR A 181 -22.83 -26.95 -34.72
CA THR A 181 -24.00 -26.84 -35.62
C THR A 181 -24.97 -28.00 -35.39
N ALA A 182 -26.16 -27.69 -34.87
CA ALA A 182 -27.30 -28.59 -34.83
C ALA A 182 -28.36 -28.15 -35.86
N ALA A 183 -28.78 -29.09 -36.71
CA ALA A 183 -29.82 -28.90 -37.73
C ALA A 183 -31.24 -28.86 -37.12
N GLN A 184 -32.15 -28.09 -37.72
CA GLN A 184 -33.60 -28.21 -37.51
C GLN A 184 -34.34 -28.28 -38.87
N PRO A 185 -35.40 -29.10 -39.01
CA PRO A 185 -36.28 -29.04 -40.18
C PRO A 185 -37.69 -28.45 -39.88
N GLU A 186 -38.11 -27.60 -40.83
CA GLU A 186 -39.42 -27.53 -41.53
C GLU A 186 -40.71 -27.09 -40.80
N VAL A 187 -41.30 -25.96 -41.26
CA VAL A 187 -42.75 -25.79 -41.54
C VAL A 187 -42.93 -24.79 -42.72
N ALA A 188 -43.82 -25.12 -43.67
CA ALA A 188 -44.08 -24.42 -44.92
C ALA A 188 -45.36 -23.54 -44.95
N ASP A 189 -45.31 -22.52 -45.83
CA ASP A 189 -46.33 -21.62 -46.41
C ASP A 189 -47.18 -20.78 -45.42
N TRP A 190 -47.85 -19.65 -45.68
CA TRP A 190 -48.71 -19.21 -46.78
C TRP A 190 -48.74 -17.65 -46.85
N SER A 191 -48.63 -17.06 -48.04
CA SER A 191 -49.57 -16.05 -48.60
C SER A 191 -48.95 -15.25 -49.75
N GLU A 192 -49.60 -15.34 -50.92
CA GLU A 192 -49.24 -14.72 -52.19
C GLU A 192 -49.25 -13.18 -52.19
N GLY A 193 -48.25 -12.61 -52.88
CA GLY A 193 -48.51 -11.63 -53.94
C GLY A 193 -48.35 -10.14 -53.60
N VAL A 194 -47.17 -9.56 -53.89
CA VAL A 194 -47.01 -8.33 -54.69
C VAL A 194 -45.60 -8.34 -55.33
N GLN A 195 -45.53 -8.29 -56.66
CA GLN A 195 -44.29 -8.02 -57.41
C GLN A 195 -44.10 -6.51 -57.58
N VAL A 196 -42.91 -6.00 -57.22
CA VAL A 196 -42.37 -4.71 -57.69
C VAL A 196 -40.86 -4.83 -57.93
N PRO A 197 -40.31 -4.08 -58.90
CA PRO A 197 -39.13 -4.48 -59.69
C PRO A 197 -37.78 -4.14 -59.04
N SER A 198 -36.75 -4.88 -59.49
CA SER A 198 -35.37 -4.88 -59.03
C SER A 198 -34.62 -3.56 -59.27
N MET A 199 -34.00 -3.02 -58.22
CA MET A 199 -32.96 -2.00 -58.31
C MET A 199 -31.57 -2.62 -58.05
N PRO A 200 -30.57 -2.40 -58.92
CA PRO A 200 -29.27 -3.05 -58.83
C PRO A 200 -28.38 -2.44 -57.73
N ILE A 201 -27.82 -3.30 -56.87
CA ILE A 201 -26.78 -2.96 -55.90
C ILE A 201 -25.42 -3.00 -56.60
N GLN A 202 -24.69 -1.89 -56.51
CA GLN A 202 -23.34 -1.73 -57.07
C GLN A 202 -22.32 -2.53 -56.25
N GLN A 203 -21.63 -3.48 -56.88
CA GLN A 203 -20.48 -4.18 -56.30
C GLN A 203 -19.24 -3.28 -56.38
N PHE A 204 -18.55 -3.11 -55.25
CA PHE A 204 -17.18 -2.60 -55.22
C PHE A 204 -16.20 -3.75 -54.94
N PRO A 205 -15.04 -3.82 -55.64
CA PRO A 205 -14.14 -4.96 -55.56
C PRO A 205 -13.34 -5.00 -54.26
N THR A 206 -13.09 -6.21 -53.77
CA THR A 206 -12.11 -6.52 -52.72
C THR A 206 -10.72 -6.57 -53.35
N GLU A 207 -9.81 -5.69 -52.92
CA GLU A 207 -8.39 -5.77 -53.30
C GLU A 207 -7.49 -5.99 -52.09
N ASP A 208 -6.70 -7.06 -52.19
CA ASP A 208 -5.61 -7.49 -51.33
C ASP A 208 -4.60 -6.37 -51.05
N ARG A 209 -4.23 -6.21 -49.77
CA ARG A 209 -3.06 -5.41 -49.37
C ARG A 209 -1.99 -6.32 -48.76
N SER A 210 -1.09 -6.80 -49.61
CA SER A 210 0.23 -7.28 -49.21
C SER A 210 1.28 -6.93 -50.28
N ALA A 211 2.04 -5.85 -50.04
CA ALA A 211 3.48 -5.66 -50.37
C ALA A 211 3.93 -4.17 -50.23
N GLN A 212 4.52 -3.84 -49.06
CA GLN A 212 5.70 -2.99 -48.69
C GLN A 212 6.22 -1.81 -49.57
N PRO A 213 7.01 -0.82 -49.04
CA PRO A 213 7.96 -0.90 -47.90
C PRO A 213 7.96 0.27 -46.88
N ALA A 214 8.83 0.13 -45.87
CA ALA A 214 9.00 0.91 -44.65
C ALA A 214 10.01 2.07 -44.77
N THR A 215 9.69 3.19 -44.08
CA THR A 215 10.53 4.18 -43.35
C THR A 215 9.57 5.33 -42.98
N GLU A 216 9.54 5.94 -41.79
CA GLU A 216 10.60 6.72 -41.16
C GLU A 216 10.42 6.82 -39.63
N ASP A 217 11.57 6.82 -38.99
CA ASP A 217 11.90 6.82 -37.57
C ASP A 217 11.81 8.25 -36.99
N TRP A 218 11.13 8.45 -35.85
CA TRP A 218 11.15 9.74 -35.13
C TRP A 218 12.04 9.61 -33.91
N SER A 219 13.33 9.91 -34.10
CA SER A 219 14.27 10.17 -33.01
C SER A 219 15.30 11.27 -33.38
N ALA A 220 15.47 12.19 -32.42
CA ALA A 220 16.54 13.19 -32.26
C ALA A 220 16.55 14.52 -33.07
N ALA A 221 16.86 15.58 -32.31
CA ALA A 221 16.88 17.02 -32.64
C ALA A 221 18.03 17.46 -33.59
N PRO A 222 17.97 18.67 -34.17
CA PRO A 222 19.14 19.30 -34.78
C PRO A 222 19.69 20.46 -33.94
N THR A 223 20.99 20.39 -33.65
CA THR A 223 21.87 21.53 -33.35
C THR A 223 22.34 22.12 -34.68
N ALA A 224 22.26 23.44 -34.86
CA ALA A 224 23.06 24.16 -35.86
C ALA A 224 23.49 25.54 -35.35
N GLN A 225 24.74 25.88 -35.67
CA GLN A 225 25.61 26.87 -35.05
C GLN A 225 25.39 28.33 -35.52
N ALA A 226 25.98 29.21 -34.70
CA ALA A 226 26.27 30.62 -34.86
C ALA A 226 26.69 31.09 -36.28
N THR A 227 26.24 32.30 -36.63
CA THR A 227 26.99 33.20 -37.51
C THR A 227 26.75 34.65 -37.05
N GLU A 228 27.86 35.36 -36.90
CA GLU A 228 28.02 36.73 -36.41
C GLU A 228 27.28 37.78 -37.23
N TRP A 229 26.79 38.83 -36.54
CA TRP A 229 26.70 40.18 -37.10
C TRP A 229 27.30 41.16 -36.10
N VAL A 230 28.40 41.79 -36.51
CA VAL A 230 29.12 42.86 -35.82
C VAL A 230 28.56 44.21 -36.25
N GLY A 231 28.38 45.11 -35.28
CA GLY A 231 28.66 46.54 -35.45
C GLY A 231 27.49 47.51 -35.21
N ALA A 232 27.49 48.19 -34.05
CA ALA A 232 27.66 49.64 -33.97
C ALA A 232 27.59 50.12 -32.50
N THR A 233 28.68 50.74 -32.07
CA THR A 233 28.91 51.53 -30.86
C THR A 233 27.94 52.70 -30.70
N THR A 234 27.48 53.01 -29.47
CA THR A 234 27.31 54.40 -29.00
C THR A 234 27.36 54.46 -27.46
N GLU A 235 28.38 55.13 -26.93
CA GLU A 235 28.49 55.64 -25.55
C GLU A 235 27.37 56.63 -25.21
N TRP A 236 26.84 56.62 -23.98
CA TRP A 236 26.39 57.84 -23.31
C TRP A 236 26.76 57.79 -21.81
N SER A 237 27.63 58.74 -21.48
CA SER A 237 27.83 59.53 -20.24
C SER A 237 27.57 58.94 -18.86
#